data_AF-A0A9P6IS95-F1
#
_entry.id   AF-A0A9P6IS95-F1
#
_cell.length_a   1.000
_cell.length_b   1.000
_cell.length_c   1.000
_cell.angle_alpha   90.00
_cell.angle_beta   90.00
_cell.angle_gamma   90.00
#
_symmetry.space_group_name_H-M   'P 1'
#
loop_
_entity.id
_entity.type
_entity.pdbx_description
1 polymer ?
#
loop_
_entity_poly.entity_id
_entity_poly.type
_entity_poly.pdbx_seq_one_letter_code
_entity_poly.pdbx_strand_id
1 'polypeptide(L)'
;AIGGANPLWNDALAKHTESPYHVMIGGGDQLYCDSLLNEPEMLEWLALSPISNREKSPCHPHWTIAIEQYYFNRYCSWFSQGTYGQALAAIPTINMWDDHDTIDGFGSYPESTQKSATLATIGAVSRRFYLLFQHHTTPALVPQHGFFSSGVGENILTSLGPSTSILVLDARSERSKNVVCSDQTYELAFSKMYQEIPLGTRHLLVQIGVPIAYPRLVFAENLMGSVGNVLGNIAGAKNVVNKLNGEPELLDDLNDHWTAKAHKAERNKFITRLQNFANDRKIRVTFISGDVHCAGVGRFTAKITPPEKDPQLMYQVISSAIVNEPPPEGVIKLLHFQDKVHILEGRVKTYEDMYPLFTQDVDGSPLQMDKLMARRNYSHGQFNPHTGGLEITIFAENVRGGPEHTPGGDRGTKGYSIHVPRLES
;
A
#
# COMPACT_ATOMS: atom_id res chain seq x y z
N ALA A 1 10.21 -8.88 12.86
CA ALA A 1 8.83 -8.82 13.37
C ALA A 1 8.79 -9.27 14.82
N ILE A 2 8.36 -8.41 15.75
CA ILE A 2 8.18 -8.80 17.16
C ILE A 2 7.08 -9.87 17.24
N GLY A 3 7.36 -10.99 17.91
CA GLY A 3 6.39 -12.07 18.11
C GLY A 3 6.11 -12.94 16.87
N GLY A 4 6.90 -12.79 15.79
CA GLY A 4 6.75 -13.57 14.56
C GLY A 4 5.61 -13.10 13.65
N ALA A 5 5.48 -13.75 12.50
CA ALA A 5 4.46 -13.43 11.48
C ALA A 5 3.09 -14.05 11.78
N ASN A 6 3.06 -15.17 12.52
CA ASN A 6 1.88 -16.00 12.70
C ASN A 6 0.71 -15.39 13.50
N PRO A 7 0.90 -14.56 14.54
CA PRO A 7 -0.20 -14.18 15.43
C PRO A 7 -1.44 -13.60 14.74
N LEU A 8 -1.27 -12.59 13.89
CA LEU A 8 -2.41 -11.99 13.19
C LEU A 8 -2.91 -12.84 12.01
N TRP A 9 -2.04 -13.64 11.38
CA TRP A 9 -2.47 -14.62 10.37
C TRP A 9 -3.34 -15.73 10.99
N ASN A 10 -3.02 -16.17 12.21
CA ASN A 10 -3.84 -17.12 12.96
C ASN A 10 -5.24 -16.55 13.24
N ASP A 11 -5.28 -15.30 13.70
CA ASP A 11 -6.53 -14.59 13.96
C ASP A 11 -7.35 -14.36 12.67
N ALA A 12 -6.69 -14.03 11.55
CA ALA A 12 -7.33 -13.89 10.24
C ALA A 12 -7.91 -15.23 9.73
N LEU A 13 -7.19 -16.34 9.87
CA LEU A 13 -7.67 -17.68 9.49
C LEU A 13 -8.77 -18.21 10.40
N ALA A 14 -8.73 -17.89 11.70
CA ALA A 14 -9.82 -18.21 12.60
C ALA A 14 -11.12 -17.53 12.15
N LYS A 15 -11.06 -16.23 11.80
CA LYS A 15 -12.21 -15.51 11.24
C LYS A 15 -12.63 -16.03 9.87
N HIS A 16 -11.70 -16.45 9.02
CA HIS A 16 -12.03 -17.13 7.76
C HIS A 16 -12.79 -18.45 8.01
N THR A 17 -12.47 -19.18 9.07
CA THR A 17 -13.19 -20.41 9.45
C THR A 17 -14.62 -20.10 9.90
N GLU A 18 -14.83 -19.00 10.62
CA GLU A 18 -16.15 -18.54 11.09
C GLU A 18 -17.01 -17.95 9.95
N SER A 19 -16.39 -17.14 9.09
CA SER A 19 -17.02 -16.45 7.96
C SER A 19 -16.07 -16.46 6.76
N PRO A 20 -16.22 -17.44 5.85
CA PRO A 20 -15.28 -17.66 4.76
C PRO A 20 -15.08 -16.45 3.85
N TYR A 21 -13.82 -16.05 3.73
CA TYR A 21 -13.36 -15.07 2.75
C TYR A 21 -13.28 -15.72 1.37
N HIS A 22 -13.90 -15.09 0.38
CA HIS A 22 -13.85 -15.55 -1.01
C HIS A 22 -12.63 -15.01 -1.76
N VAL A 23 -11.99 -13.97 -1.22
CA VAL A 23 -10.77 -13.35 -1.76
C VAL A 23 -9.95 -12.71 -0.65
N MET A 24 -8.63 -12.79 -0.77
CA MET A 24 -7.65 -12.04 0.01
C MET A 24 -6.98 -11.02 -0.90
N ILE A 25 -6.83 -9.78 -0.43
CA ILE A 25 -6.27 -8.69 -1.23
C ILE A 25 -4.92 -8.29 -0.63
N GLY A 26 -3.84 -8.46 -1.40
CA GLY A 26 -2.48 -8.07 -1.01
C GLY A 26 -2.14 -6.67 -1.54
N GLY A 27 -2.00 -5.69 -0.65
CA GLY A 27 -1.80 -4.28 -0.98
C GLY A 27 -0.41 -3.86 -1.46
N GLY A 28 0.46 -4.78 -1.88
CA GLY A 28 1.91 -4.54 -1.96
C GLY A 28 2.62 -4.91 -0.66
N ASP A 29 3.95 -5.06 -0.70
CA ASP A 29 4.77 -5.42 0.46
C ASP A 29 4.39 -6.78 1.08
N GLN A 30 3.93 -7.73 0.25
CA GLN A 30 3.71 -9.11 0.71
C GLN A 30 5.01 -9.74 1.21
N LEU A 31 6.14 -9.22 0.74
CA LEU A 31 7.48 -9.70 0.99
C LEU A 31 8.45 -8.50 0.92
N TYR A 32 9.50 -8.51 1.74
CA TYR A 32 10.52 -7.46 1.76
C TYR A 32 11.82 -8.00 1.15
N CYS A 33 12.25 -7.39 0.06
CA CYS A 33 13.42 -7.80 -0.72
C CYS A 33 14.66 -6.93 -0.52
N ASP A 34 14.62 -5.92 0.35
CA ASP A 34 15.69 -4.93 0.53
C ASP A 34 17.05 -5.55 0.90
N SER A 35 17.02 -6.71 1.59
CA SER A 35 18.23 -7.46 1.93
C SER A 35 19.02 -7.95 0.71
N LEU A 36 18.46 -7.89 -0.50
CA LEU A 36 19.19 -8.12 -1.75
C LEU A 36 20.46 -7.26 -1.81
N LEU A 37 20.38 -6.01 -1.35
CA LEU A 37 21.51 -5.08 -1.36
C LEU A 37 22.66 -5.48 -0.41
N ASN A 38 22.46 -6.52 0.41
CA ASN A 38 23.50 -7.07 1.27
C ASN A 38 24.15 -8.34 0.69
N GLU A 39 23.66 -8.85 -0.45
CA GLU A 39 24.32 -9.97 -1.14
C GLU A 39 25.73 -9.55 -1.61
N PRO A 40 26.74 -10.43 -1.54
CA PRO A 40 28.12 -10.10 -1.89
C PRO A 40 28.26 -9.44 -3.27
N GLU A 41 27.53 -9.94 -4.26
CA GLU A 41 27.48 -9.44 -5.63
C GLU A 41 26.89 -8.03 -5.70
N MET A 42 25.87 -7.72 -4.90
CA MET A 42 25.33 -6.37 -4.84
C MET A 42 26.27 -5.41 -4.12
N LEU A 43 27.01 -5.90 -3.11
CA LEU A 43 28.05 -5.10 -2.45
C LEU A 43 29.20 -4.75 -3.41
N GLU A 44 29.55 -5.61 -4.37
CA GLU A 44 30.50 -5.27 -5.44
C GLU A 44 29.99 -4.10 -6.29
N TRP A 45 28.73 -4.15 -6.71
CA TRP A 45 28.12 -3.06 -7.47
C TRP A 45 28.08 -1.76 -6.66
N LEU A 46 27.66 -1.82 -5.39
CA LEU A 46 27.63 -0.67 -4.48
C LEU A 46 29.03 -0.15 -4.15
N ALA A 47 30.09 -0.95 -4.27
CA ALA A 47 31.47 -0.49 -4.06
C ALA A 47 31.99 0.39 -5.21
N LEU A 48 31.34 0.40 -6.39
CA LEU A 48 31.73 1.29 -7.48
C LEU A 48 31.53 2.75 -7.07
N SER A 49 32.60 3.53 -7.17
CA SER A 49 32.61 4.95 -6.79
C SER A 49 33.31 5.78 -7.87
N PRO A 50 32.84 7.01 -8.15
CA PRO A 50 31.64 7.67 -7.62
C PRO A 50 30.33 6.99 -8.10
N ILE A 51 29.17 7.42 -7.61
CA ILE A 51 27.84 6.87 -7.97
C ILE A 51 27.65 6.73 -9.49
N SER A 52 28.19 7.66 -10.28
CA SER A 52 28.12 7.60 -11.74
C SER A 52 28.81 6.38 -12.37
N ASN A 53 29.76 5.75 -11.68
CA ASN A 53 30.33 4.47 -12.10
C ASN A 53 29.33 3.31 -11.86
N ARG A 54 28.52 3.36 -10.79
CA ARG A 54 27.43 2.40 -10.55
C ARG A 54 26.36 2.50 -11.63
N GLU A 55 25.95 3.72 -11.95
CA GLU A 55 24.90 4.02 -12.92
C GLU A 55 25.27 3.56 -14.34
N LYS A 56 26.56 3.70 -14.71
CA LYS A 56 27.09 3.33 -16.03
C LYS A 56 27.53 1.87 -16.12
N SER A 57 27.66 1.16 -15.00
CA SER A 57 28.08 -0.23 -15.01
C SER A 57 27.03 -1.09 -15.72
N PRO A 58 27.43 -2.03 -16.59
CA PRO A 58 26.52 -3.09 -16.98
C PRO A 58 26.15 -3.95 -15.75
N CYS A 59 25.03 -4.66 -15.83
CA CYS A 59 24.77 -5.73 -14.87
C CYS A 59 25.61 -6.95 -15.27
N HIS A 60 26.59 -7.32 -14.44
CA HIS A 60 27.44 -8.47 -14.75
C HIS A 60 26.67 -9.80 -14.64
N PRO A 61 27.01 -10.83 -15.42
CA PRO A 61 26.27 -12.10 -15.40
C PRO A 61 26.15 -12.76 -14.02
N HIS A 62 27.20 -12.69 -13.19
CA HIS A 62 27.15 -13.25 -11.84
C HIS A 62 26.25 -12.45 -10.91
N TRP A 63 26.15 -11.13 -11.08
CA TRP A 63 25.16 -10.30 -10.40
C TRP A 63 23.73 -10.70 -10.76
N THR A 64 23.46 -10.91 -12.06
CA THR A 64 22.14 -11.37 -12.50
C THR A 64 21.77 -12.72 -11.86
N ILE A 65 22.70 -13.68 -11.84
CA ILE A 65 22.48 -14.99 -11.20
C ILE A 65 22.17 -14.83 -9.70
N ALA A 66 22.93 -13.99 -8.99
CA ALA A 66 22.71 -13.74 -7.56
C ALA A 66 21.34 -13.11 -7.30
N ILE A 67 20.93 -12.11 -8.11
CA ILE A 67 19.60 -11.50 -8.03
C ILE A 67 18.51 -12.56 -8.23
N GLU A 68 18.63 -13.39 -9.27
CA GLU A 68 17.63 -14.43 -9.57
C GLU A 68 17.52 -15.48 -8.45
N GLN A 69 18.66 -15.94 -7.92
CA GLN A 69 18.71 -16.89 -6.82
C GLN A 69 18.12 -16.29 -5.54
N TYR A 70 18.44 -15.03 -5.25
CA TYR A 70 17.89 -14.31 -4.11
C TYR A 70 16.36 -14.29 -4.15
N TYR A 71 15.76 -13.81 -5.24
CA TYR A 71 14.30 -13.72 -5.35
C TYR A 71 13.63 -15.10 -5.28
N PHE A 72 14.16 -16.09 -5.99
CA PHE A 72 13.61 -17.46 -5.92
C PHE A 72 13.62 -17.99 -4.48
N ASN A 73 14.77 -17.91 -3.80
CA ASN A 73 14.92 -18.40 -2.43
C ASN A 73 14.06 -17.60 -1.45
N ARG A 74 13.96 -16.28 -1.63
CA ARG A 74 13.17 -15.40 -0.77
C ARG A 74 11.69 -15.73 -0.85
N TYR A 75 11.14 -15.89 -2.06
CA TYR A 75 9.76 -16.32 -2.27
C TYR A 75 9.51 -17.73 -1.73
N CYS A 76 10.33 -18.72 -2.11
CA CYS A 76 10.18 -20.09 -1.61
C CYS A 76 10.22 -20.17 -0.09
N SER A 77 11.11 -19.40 0.55
CA SER A 77 11.20 -19.30 1.99
C SER A 77 9.95 -18.67 2.58
N TRP A 78 9.59 -17.46 2.18
CA TRP A 78 8.55 -16.67 2.85
C TRP A 78 7.12 -17.20 2.57
N PHE A 79 6.81 -17.54 1.32
CA PHE A 79 5.45 -17.93 0.91
C PHE A 79 5.08 -19.35 1.34
N SER A 80 6.05 -20.16 1.78
CA SER A 80 5.80 -21.50 2.33
C SER A 80 5.74 -21.54 3.86
N GLN A 81 5.97 -20.42 4.53
CA GLN A 81 6.11 -20.38 5.98
C GLN A 81 4.80 -20.14 6.73
N GLY A 82 4.65 -20.89 7.83
CA GLY A 82 3.70 -20.61 8.89
C GLY A 82 2.25 -20.49 8.41
N THR A 83 1.52 -19.61 9.07
CA THR A 83 0.09 -19.42 8.83
C THR A 83 -0.18 -18.62 7.55
N TYR A 84 0.78 -17.83 7.09
CA TYR A 84 0.66 -17.13 5.80
C TYR A 84 0.56 -18.11 4.63
N GLY A 85 1.46 -19.11 4.56
CA GLY A 85 1.40 -20.15 3.53
C GLY A 85 0.08 -20.94 3.56
N GLN A 86 -0.48 -21.18 4.77
CA GLN A 86 -1.80 -21.79 4.91
C GLN A 86 -2.92 -20.90 4.35
N ALA A 87 -2.87 -19.60 4.61
CA ALA A 87 -3.83 -18.64 4.05
C ALA A 87 -3.78 -18.60 2.52
N LEU A 88 -2.57 -18.58 1.93
CA LEU A 88 -2.39 -18.66 0.47
C LEU A 88 -2.95 -19.96 -0.13
N ALA A 89 -2.86 -21.07 0.60
CA ALA A 89 -3.42 -22.35 0.15
C ALA A 89 -4.94 -22.45 0.28
N ALA A 90 -5.56 -21.64 1.14
CA ALA A 90 -6.99 -21.70 1.47
C ALA A 90 -7.83 -20.60 0.81
N ILE A 91 -7.25 -19.43 0.53
CA ILE A 91 -7.98 -18.23 0.12
C ILE A 91 -7.41 -17.72 -1.22
N PRO A 92 -8.24 -17.57 -2.28
CA PRO A 92 -7.81 -16.96 -3.53
C PRO A 92 -7.27 -15.53 -3.32
N THR A 93 -6.20 -15.15 -4.02
CA THR A 93 -5.54 -13.85 -3.85
C THR A 93 -5.65 -12.94 -5.07
N ILE A 94 -5.79 -11.64 -4.82
CA ILE A 94 -5.49 -10.58 -5.77
C ILE A 94 -4.44 -9.69 -5.12
N ASN A 95 -3.20 -9.76 -5.61
CA ASN A 95 -2.11 -8.96 -5.08
C ASN A 95 -1.73 -7.85 -6.06
N MET A 96 -1.23 -6.75 -5.50
CA MET A 96 -0.36 -5.83 -6.22
C MET A 96 1.02 -5.90 -5.60
N TRP A 97 2.05 -5.49 -6.34
CA TRP A 97 3.37 -5.22 -5.77
C TRP A 97 3.52 -3.77 -5.29
N ASP A 98 4.43 -3.54 -4.34
CA ASP A 98 5.00 -2.23 -4.01
C ASP A 98 6.52 -2.22 -4.23
N ASP A 99 7.21 -1.20 -3.73
CA ASP A 99 8.67 -1.10 -3.82
C ASP A 99 9.41 -2.22 -3.10
N HIS A 100 9.01 -2.63 -1.89
CA HIS A 100 9.74 -3.68 -1.16
C HIS A 100 9.60 -5.08 -1.79
N ASP A 101 8.64 -5.31 -2.69
CA ASP A 101 8.66 -6.50 -3.56
C ASP A 101 9.88 -6.49 -4.50
N THR A 102 10.46 -5.32 -4.76
CA THR A 102 11.71 -5.08 -5.47
C THR A 102 12.83 -4.71 -4.49
N ILE A 103 13.00 -3.43 -4.19
CA ILE A 103 13.82 -2.85 -3.13
C ILE A 103 13.18 -1.51 -2.76
N ASP A 104 13.30 -1.11 -1.50
CA ASP A 104 12.84 0.17 -0.95
C ASP A 104 13.03 1.35 -1.91
N GLY A 105 12.01 2.18 -2.10
CA GLY A 105 12.01 3.36 -2.98
C GLY A 105 12.08 3.07 -4.48
N PHE A 106 11.94 1.82 -4.93
CA PHE A 106 11.95 1.50 -6.37
C PHE A 106 10.89 2.30 -7.13
N GLY A 107 11.31 2.95 -8.23
CA GLY A 107 10.49 3.88 -9.01
C GLY A 107 10.66 5.35 -8.60
N SER A 108 11.24 5.65 -7.44
CA SER A 108 11.41 7.02 -6.94
C SER A 108 12.84 7.53 -6.99
N TYR A 109 13.77 6.73 -7.48
CA TYR A 109 15.17 7.12 -7.66
C TYR A 109 15.37 8.20 -8.75
N PRO A 110 16.49 8.96 -8.70
CA PRO A 110 16.93 9.77 -9.83
C PRO A 110 16.97 8.95 -11.12
N GLU A 111 16.63 9.57 -12.25
CA GLU A 111 16.47 8.87 -13.53
C GLU A 111 17.72 8.08 -13.95
N SER A 112 18.91 8.62 -13.69
CA SER A 112 20.20 7.96 -13.96
C SER A 112 20.38 6.66 -13.16
N THR A 113 19.99 6.67 -11.89
CA THR A 113 19.99 5.49 -11.02
C THR A 113 18.92 4.50 -11.44
N GLN A 114 17.66 4.96 -11.59
CA GLN A 114 16.51 4.13 -11.94
C GLN A 114 16.69 3.39 -13.27
N LYS A 115 17.34 4.04 -14.24
CA LYS A 115 17.61 3.47 -15.58
C LYS A 115 18.97 2.75 -15.69
N SER A 116 19.73 2.65 -14.61
CA SER A 116 20.99 1.89 -14.62
C SER A 116 20.74 0.41 -14.96
N ALA A 117 21.69 -0.22 -15.64
CA ALA A 117 21.51 -1.61 -16.12
C ALA A 117 21.26 -2.59 -14.96
N THR A 118 21.94 -2.41 -13.82
CA THR A 118 21.75 -3.25 -12.64
C THR A 118 20.36 -3.04 -12.03
N LEU A 119 19.91 -1.80 -11.82
CA LEU A 119 18.60 -1.56 -11.20
C LEU A 119 17.43 -1.96 -12.12
N ALA A 120 17.58 -1.77 -13.43
CA ALA A 120 16.63 -2.29 -14.42
C ALA A 120 16.56 -3.84 -14.40
N THR A 121 17.71 -4.51 -14.18
CA THR A 121 17.75 -5.97 -14.03
C THR A 121 17.04 -6.42 -12.75
N ILE A 122 17.28 -5.73 -11.62
CA ILE A 122 16.59 -5.98 -10.35
C ILE A 122 15.07 -5.87 -10.56
N GLY A 123 14.59 -4.79 -11.16
CA GLY A 123 13.15 -4.59 -11.45
C GLY A 123 12.55 -5.62 -12.41
N ALA A 124 13.29 -6.05 -13.43
CA ALA A 124 12.83 -7.09 -14.36
C ALA A 124 12.72 -8.47 -13.68
N VAL A 125 13.69 -8.81 -12.81
CA VAL A 125 13.69 -10.07 -12.07
C VAL A 125 12.62 -10.05 -10.98
N SER A 126 12.48 -8.96 -10.21
CA SER A 126 11.44 -8.81 -9.20
C SER A 126 10.04 -8.95 -9.81
N ARG A 127 9.77 -8.27 -10.95
CA ARG A 127 8.52 -8.41 -11.71
C ARG A 127 8.27 -9.85 -12.12
N ARG A 128 9.29 -10.55 -12.62
CA ARG A 128 9.14 -11.95 -13.04
C ARG A 128 8.71 -12.84 -11.88
N PHE A 129 9.30 -12.67 -10.70
CA PHE A 129 8.98 -13.48 -9.53
C PHE A 129 7.67 -13.07 -8.85
N TYR A 130 7.32 -11.79 -8.86
CA TYR A 130 5.99 -11.31 -8.49
C TYR A 130 4.91 -12.00 -9.31
N LEU A 131 5.04 -11.97 -10.64
CA LEU A 131 4.09 -12.63 -11.54
C LEU A 131 4.02 -14.15 -11.31
N LEU A 132 5.17 -14.80 -11.08
CA LEU A 132 5.24 -16.23 -10.87
C LEU A 132 4.59 -16.67 -9.54
N PHE A 133 4.95 -16.04 -8.42
CA PHE A 133 4.56 -16.51 -7.09
C PHE A 133 3.26 -15.89 -6.58
N GLN A 134 2.93 -14.67 -7.00
CA GLN A 134 1.74 -13.98 -6.50
C GLN A 134 0.54 -14.11 -7.44
N HIS A 135 0.78 -14.35 -8.74
CA HIS A 135 -0.26 -14.40 -9.77
C HIS A 135 -0.24 -15.68 -10.62
N HIS A 136 0.71 -16.59 -10.36
CA HIS A 136 0.87 -17.85 -11.10
C HIS A 136 0.87 -17.66 -12.63
N THR A 137 1.52 -16.60 -13.09
CA THR A 137 1.63 -16.22 -14.50
C THR A 137 3.07 -15.91 -14.89
N THR A 138 3.29 -15.53 -16.14
CA THR A 138 4.59 -15.11 -16.65
C THR A 138 4.45 -13.79 -17.42
N PRO A 139 5.53 -13.03 -17.62
CA PRO A 139 5.49 -11.81 -18.44
C PRO A 139 4.85 -11.99 -19.83
N ALA A 140 4.94 -13.18 -20.43
CA ALA A 140 4.37 -13.47 -21.74
C ALA A 140 2.87 -13.80 -21.69
N LEU A 141 2.36 -14.30 -20.56
CA LEU A 141 0.97 -14.74 -20.40
C LEU A 141 0.08 -13.72 -19.70
N VAL A 142 0.67 -12.76 -18.98
CA VAL A 142 -0.02 -11.66 -18.30
C VAL A 142 -1.19 -11.06 -19.10
N PRO A 143 -1.04 -10.64 -20.38
CA PRO A 143 -2.14 -10.03 -21.13
C PRO A 143 -3.33 -10.97 -21.38
N GLN A 144 -3.10 -12.29 -21.33
CA GLN A 144 -4.13 -13.31 -21.50
C GLN A 144 -4.80 -13.68 -20.18
N HIS A 145 -4.18 -13.36 -19.05
CA HIS A 145 -4.66 -13.69 -17.70
C HIS A 145 -5.40 -12.52 -17.02
N GLY A 146 -5.92 -11.57 -17.81
CA GLY A 146 -6.83 -10.52 -17.32
C GLY A 146 -6.16 -9.22 -16.86
N PHE A 147 -4.84 -9.11 -17.03
CA PHE A 147 -4.12 -7.87 -16.79
C PHE A 147 -4.24 -6.92 -17.97
N PHE A 148 -4.10 -5.62 -17.71
CA PHE A 148 -4.05 -4.60 -18.75
C PHE A 148 -2.94 -3.58 -18.48
N SER A 149 -2.40 -3.02 -19.56
CA SER A 149 -1.33 -2.02 -19.51
C SER A 149 -1.34 -1.13 -20.75
N SER A 150 -0.79 0.07 -20.63
CA SER A 150 -0.48 0.95 -21.76
C SER A 150 0.98 0.84 -22.19
N GLY A 151 1.52 -0.38 -22.16
CA GLY A 151 2.90 -0.71 -22.54
C GLY A 151 3.72 -1.27 -21.40
N VAL A 152 3.61 -0.68 -20.19
CA VAL A 152 4.23 -1.16 -18.94
C VAL A 152 3.16 -1.15 -17.85
N GLY A 153 3.31 -1.97 -16.82
CA GLY A 153 2.35 -2.04 -15.70
C GLY A 153 1.53 -3.33 -15.66
N GLU A 154 1.16 -3.72 -14.44
CA GLU A 154 0.33 -4.89 -14.16
C GLU A 154 -0.97 -4.50 -13.47
N ASN A 155 -1.85 -3.81 -14.22
CA ASN A 155 -3.14 -3.38 -13.70
C ASN A 155 -4.20 -4.49 -13.84
N ILE A 156 -5.13 -4.55 -12.89
CA ILE A 156 -6.22 -5.55 -12.87
C ILE A 156 -7.56 -4.83 -12.71
N LEU A 157 -8.56 -5.21 -13.49
CA LEU A 157 -9.95 -4.81 -13.29
C LEU A 157 -10.80 -6.07 -13.26
N THR A 158 -11.42 -6.37 -12.12
CA THR A 158 -12.25 -7.57 -11.96
C THR A 158 -13.40 -7.35 -10.99
N SER A 159 -14.29 -8.34 -10.90
CA SER A 159 -15.44 -8.35 -9.98
C SER A 159 -15.18 -9.28 -8.80
N LEU A 160 -15.49 -8.81 -7.59
CA LEU A 160 -15.45 -9.58 -6.34
C LEU A 160 -16.84 -10.14 -5.99
N GLY A 161 -17.62 -10.47 -7.02
CA GLY A 161 -19.04 -10.79 -6.94
C GLY A 161 -19.93 -9.80 -7.68
N PRO A 162 -21.26 -9.88 -7.52
CA PRO A 162 -22.22 -9.17 -8.37
C PRO A 162 -22.35 -7.67 -8.06
N SER A 163 -21.86 -7.20 -6.90
CA SER A 163 -22.08 -5.83 -6.42
C SER A 163 -20.79 -5.06 -6.12
N THR A 164 -19.63 -5.69 -6.25
CA THR A 164 -18.34 -5.07 -5.94
C THR A 164 -17.35 -5.38 -7.07
N SER A 165 -16.71 -4.35 -7.59
CA SER A 165 -15.57 -4.47 -8.51
C SER A 165 -14.32 -3.92 -7.84
N ILE A 166 -13.15 -4.35 -8.31
CA ILE A 166 -11.86 -3.86 -7.88
C ILE A 166 -11.02 -3.43 -9.09
N LEU A 167 -10.44 -2.24 -8.99
CA LEU A 167 -9.34 -1.78 -9.82
C LEU A 167 -8.06 -1.86 -9.00
N VAL A 168 -7.10 -2.66 -9.44
CA VAL A 168 -5.72 -2.66 -8.95
C VAL A 168 -4.91 -1.81 -9.91
N LEU A 169 -4.41 -0.68 -9.43
CA LEU A 169 -3.60 0.25 -10.23
C LEU A 169 -2.13 0.06 -9.87
N ASP A 170 -1.32 -0.35 -10.85
CA ASP A 170 0.13 -0.50 -10.68
C ASP A 170 0.79 0.88 -10.61
N ALA A 171 1.10 1.27 -9.38
CA ALA A 171 1.71 2.56 -9.04
C ALA A 171 3.25 2.50 -8.96
N ARG A 172 3.89 1.42 -9.43
CA ARG A 172 5.36 1.26 -9.38
C ARG A 172 6.00 1.13 -10.76
N SER A 173 5.37 0.42 -11.70
CA SER A 173 5.93 0.17 -13.03
C SER A 173 6.31 1.44 -13.82
N GLU A 174 5.49 2.47 -13.76
CA GLU A 174 5.68 3.73 -14.50
C GLU A 174 6.21 4.86 -13.62
N ARG A 175 6.45 4.58 -12.33
CA ARG A 175 6.77 5.59 -11.33
C ARG A 175 8.11 6.27 -11.63
N SER A 176 8.14 7.57 -11.37
CA SER A 176 9.30 8.44 -11.31
C SER A 176 9.07 9.48 -10.20
N LYS A 177 10.08 10.29 -9.89
CA LYS A 177 9.94 11.42 -8.95
C LYS A 177 8.79 12.39 -9.25
N ASN A 178 8.28 12.42 -10.48
CA ASN A 178 7.27 13.39 -10.91
C ASN A 178 5.93 12.77 -11.34
N VAL A 179 5.88 11.46 -11.56
CA VAL A 179 4.73 10.76 -12.14
C VAL A 179 4.60 9.41 -11.45
N VAL A 180 3.39 9.06 -11.00
CA VAL A 180 3.11 7.73 -10.46
C VAL A 180 2.64 6.80 -11.57
N CYS A 181 1.62 7.21 -12.33
CA CYS A 181 1.16 6.53 -13.54
C CYS A 181 1.06 7.52 -14.71
N SER A 182 1.31 7.04 -15.92
CA SER A 182 1.16 7.83 -17.14
C SER A 182 -0.31 8.17 -17.41
N ASP A 183 -0.53 9.26 -18.15
CA ASP A 183 -1.87 9.63 -18.61
C ASP A 183 -2.51 8.52 -19.44
N GLN A 184 -1.72 7.77 -20.22
CA GLN A 184 -2.16 6.62 -21.00
C GLN A 184 -2.70 5.50 -20.12
N THR A 185 -2.03 5.19 -19.01
CA THR A 185 -2.50 4.19 -18.03
C THR A 185 -3.84 4.62 -17.45
N TYR A 186 -3.98 5.88 -17.05
CA TYR A 186 -5.25 6.39 -16.55
C TYR A 186 -6.36 6.34 -17.61
N GLU A 187 -6.11 6.80 -18.84
CA GLU A 187 -7.12 6.74 -19.91
C GLU A 187 -7.59 5.31 -20.16
N LEU A 188 -6.67 4.34 -20.21
CA LEU A 188 -7.02 2.94 -20.38
C LEU A 188 -7.83 2.41 -19.19
N ALA A 189 -7.38 2.67 -17.96
CA ALA A 189 -8.08 2.22 -16.75
C ALA A 189 -9.52 2.75 -16.70
N PHE A 190 -9.73 4.05 -16.91
CA PHE A 190 -11.08 4.63 -16.93
C PHE A 190 -11.91 4.13 -18.09
N SER A 191 -11.34 3.98 -19.30
CA SER A 191 -12.04 3.37 -20.43
C SER A 191 -12.57 1.97 -20.10
N LYS A 192 -11.71 1.10 -19.54
CA LYS A 192 -12.11 -0.24 -19.07
C LYS A 192 -13.14 -0.18 -17.95
N MET A 193 -13.01 0.73 -16.98
CA MET A 193 -14.03 0.91 -15.93
C MET A 193 -15.41 1.25 -16.51
N TYR A 194 -15.49 2.17 -17.47
CA TYR A 194 -16.77 2.52 -18.09
C TYR A 194 -17.34 1.39 -18.97
N GLN A 195 -16.49 0.59 -19.62
CA GLN A 195 -16.91 -0.47 -20.55
C GLN A 195 -17.21 -1.82 -19.88
N GLU A 196 -16.44 -2.19 -18.85
CA GLU A 196 -16.37 -3.56 -18.36
C GLU A 196 -16.97 -3.74 -16.95
N ILE A 197 -17.06 -2.67 -16.13
CA ILE A 197 -17.71 -2.78 -14.82
C ILE A 197 -19.21 -3.07 -15.01
N PRO A 198 -19.74 -4.17 -14.44
CA PRO A 198 -21.15 -4.54 -14.58
C PRO A 198 -22.12 -3.46 -14.08
N LEU A 199 -23.31 -3.39 -14.69
CA LEU A 199 -24.37 -2.46 -14.26
C LEU A 199 -24.89 -2.72 -12.83
N GLY A 200 -24.72 -3.94 -12.31
CA GLY A 200 -25.10 -4.30 -10.94
C GLY A 200 -24.11 -3.87 -9.86
N THR A 201 -22.92 -3.37 -10.24
CA THR A 201 -21.88 -2.94 -9.30
C THR A 201 -22.36 -1.72 -8.51
N ARG A 202 -22.16 -1.78 -7.18
CA ARG A 202 -22.51 -0.71 -6.23
C ARG A 202 -21.27 -0.08 -5.61
N HIS A 203 -20.20 -0.87 -5.49
CA HIS A 203 -18.92 -0.45 -4.91
C HIS A 203 -17.76 -0.74 -5.88
N LEU A 204 -16.85 0.23 -6.01
CA LEU A 204 -15.56 0.06 -6.65
C LEU A 204 -14.48 0.20 -5.58
N LEU A 205 -13.73 -0.87 -5.35
CA LEU A 205 -12.48 -0.81 -4.61
C LEU A 205 -11.37 -0.32 -5.55
N VAL A 206 -10.59 0.65 -5.14
CA VAL A 206 -9.39 1.11 -5.85
C VAL A 206 -8.18 0.79 -4.99
N GLN A 207 -7.39 -0.16 -5.43
CA GLN A 207 -6.20 -0.61 -4.71
C GLN A 207 -4.96 0.07 -5.28
N ILE A 208 -4.22 0.71 -4.37
CA ILE A 208 -2.95 1.42 -4.61
C ILE A 208 -2.05 1.17 -3.40
N GLY A 209 -0.74 1.02 -3.60
CA GLY A 209 0.20 0.63 -2.53
C GLY A 209 0.25 1.66 -1.41
N VAL A 210 0.51 2.91 -1.78
CA VAL A 210 0.62 4.05 -0.85
C VAL A 210 -0.74 4.75 -0.68
N PRO A 211 -1.16 5.12 0.56
CA PRO A 211 -2.42 5.79 0.82
C PRO A 211 -2.57 7.13 0.09
N ILE A 212 -3.70 7.33 -0.62
CA ILE A 212 -3.95 8.58 -1.34
C ILE A 212 -4.43 9.70 -0.42
N ALA A 213 -5.11 9.38 0.68
CA ALA A 213 -5.52 10.32 1.73
C ALA A 213 -4.81 9.97 3.04
N TYR A 214 -3.86 10.82 3.44
CA TYR A 214 -2.98 10.61 4.59
C TYR A 214 -2.47 11.96 5.12
N PRO A 215 -2.07 12.08 6.40
CA PRO A 215 -1.50 13.32 6.91
C PRO A 215 -0.26 13.74 6.13
N ARG A 216 -0.19 15.02 5.79
CA ARG A 216 0.91 15.58 5.00
C ARG A 216 2.11 15.83 5.89
N LEU A 217 3.26 15.28 5.53
CA LEU A 217 4.51 15.45 6.27
C LEU A 217 5.36 16.66 5.80
N VAL A 218 4.75 17.61 5.07
CA VAL A 218 5.40 18.77 4.40
C VAL A 218 6.20 19.69 5.35
N PHE A 219 5.99 19.61 6.68
CA PHE A 219 6.74 20.38 7.68
C PHE A 219 7.70 19.54 8.54
N ALA A 220 7.76 18.23 8.33
CA ALA A 220 8.66 17.35 9.08
C ALA A 220 10.13 17.69 8.79
N GLU A 221 10.47 18.15 7.58
CA GLU A 221 11.80 18.65 7.22
C GLU A 221 12.27 19.81 8.12
N ASN A 222 11.37 20.76 8.45
CA ASN A 222 11.69 21.92 9.30
C ASN A 222 11.76 21.56 10.80
N LEU A 223 10.99 20.57 11.25
CA LEU A 223 11.05 20.09 12.63
C LEU A 223 12.19 19.09 12.86
N MET A 224 12.65 18.38 11.82
CA MET A 224 13.73 17.40 11.97
C MET A 224 15.13 17.99 11.91
N GLY A 225 15.27 19.27 11.54
CA GLY A 225 16.47 20.04 11.89
C GLY A 225 16.75 20.07 13.41
N SER A 226 15.71 19.93 14.25
CA SER A 226 15.86 19.85 15.72
C SER A 226 15.78 18.43 16.28
N VAL A 227 15.07 17.49 15.65
CA VAL A 227 15.05 16.06 16.04
C VAL A 227 16.32 15.31 15.61
N GLY A 228 16.94 15.70 14.49
CA GLY A 228 18.25 15.16 14.05
C GLY A 228 19.36 15.37 15.08
N ASN A 229 19.31 16.48 15.85
CA ASN A 229 20.24 16.72 16.97
C ASN A 229 19.94 15.87 18.21
N VAL A 230 18.73 15.33 18.35
CA VAL A 230 18.35 14.46 19.48
C VAL A 230 18.59 12.98 19.13
N LEU A 231 18.32 12.56 17.90
CA LEU A 231 18.63 11.22 17.39
C LEU A 231 20.13 11.02 17.12
N GLY A 232 20.87 12.09 16.79
CA GLY A 232 22.33 12.04 16.60
C GLY A 232 23.14 11.70 17.86
N ASN A 233 22.54 11.84 19.06
CA ASN A 233 23.21 11.52 20.33
C ASN A 233 22.95 10.09 20.83
N ILE A 234 22.20 9.27 20.09
CA ILE A 234 22.11 7.83 20.33
C ILE A 234 23.06 7.15 19.36
N ALA A 235 24.20 6.70 19.87
CA ALA A 235 25.22 5.97 19.12
C ALA A 235 24.59 4.80 18.33
N GLY A 236 24.42 4.95 17.01
CA GLY A 236 23.86 3.90 16.15
C GLY A 236 23.32 4.30 14.77
N ALA A 237 23.22 5.58 14.42
CA ALA A 237 22.68 6.02 13.13
C ALA A 237 23.68 5.82 11.97
N LYS A 238 23.78 4.60 11.43
CA LYS A 238 24.58 4.28 10.23
C LYS A 238 23.80 4.35 8.90
N ASN A 239 22.49 4.62 8.91
CA ASN A 239 21.66 4.71 7.70
C ASN A 239 20.81 5.98 7.77
N VAL A 240 21.32 7.09 7.22
CA VAL A 240 20.55 8.35 7.03
C VAL A 240 20.53 8.74 5.55
N VAL A 241 21.30 8.03 4.72
CA VAL A 241 21.46 8.26 3.29
C VAL A 241 21.20 6.96 2.55
N ASN A 242 20.38 7.02 1.52
CA ASN A 242 20.04 5.90 0.67
C ASN A 242 21.31 5.41 -0.05
N LYS A 243 21.57 4.09 0.00
CA LYS A 243 22.81 3.49 -0.47
C LYS A 243 23.00 3.60 -1.99
N LEU A 244 21.91 3.78 -2.75
CA LEU A 244 21.91 3.78 -4.21
C LEU A 244 22.27 5.16 -4.78
N ASN A 245 21.56 6.20 -4.35
CA ASN A 245 21.64 7.57 -4.86
C ASN A 245 22.35 8.55 -3.89
N GLY A 246 22.54 8.19 -2.62
CA GLY A 246 23.12 9.05 -1.60
C GLY A 246 22.20 10.16 -1.09
N GLU A 247 20.91 10.15 -1.45
CA GLU A 247 19.92 11.12 -0.96
C GLU A 247 19.46 10.75 0.46
N PRO A 248 18.99 11.72 1.29
CA PRO A 248 18.44 11.40 2.60
C PRO A 248 17.20 10.50 2.49
N GLU A 249 17.22 9.34 3.15
CA GLU A 249 16.17 8.30 3.13
C GLU A 249 14.78 8.88 3.44
N LEU A 250 14.71 9.75 4.46
CA LEU A 250 13.49 10.46 4.82
C LEU A 250 12.92 11.35 3.70
N LEU A 251 13.77 12.00 2.90
CA LEU A 251 13.28 12.82 1.78
C LEU A 251 12.72 11.94 0.66
N ASP A 252 13.28 10.76 0.47
CA ASP A 252 12.76 9.79 -0.50
C ASP A 252 11.37 9.30 -0.03
N ASP A 253 11.22 8.89 1.23
CA ASP A 253 9.91 8.48 1.81
C ASP A 253 8.82 9.58 1.68
N LEU A 254 9.19 10.84 1.93
CA LEU A 254 8.28 11.97 1.82
C LEU A 254 7.80 12.23 0.39
N ASN A 255 8.65 11.93 -0.59
CA ASN A 255 8.34 12.11 -2.00
C ASN A 255 7.53 10.94 -2.57
N ASP A 256 7.60 9.75 -1.97
CA ASP A 256 6.83 8.57 -2.39
C ASP A 256 5.32 8.71 -2.19
N HIS A 257 4.92 9.57 -1.25
CA HIS A 257 3.54 9.81 -0.92
C HIS A 257 2.77 10.58 -2.00
N TRP A 258 1.51 10.19 -2.24
CA TRP A 258 0.57 10.94 -3.09
C TRP A 258 0.40 12.41 -2.68
N THR A 259 0.62 12.72 -1.40
CA THR A 259 0.53 14.08 -0.88
C THR A 259 1.75 14.96 -1.16
N ALA A 260 2.82 14.38 -1.74
CA ALA A 260 4.00 15.12 -2.15
C ALA A 260 3.67 16.18 -3.21
N LYS A 261 4.46 17.25 -3.23
CA LYS A 261 4.24 18.37 -4.15
C LYS A 261 4.25 17.94 -5.61
N ALA A 262 5.16 17.03 -5.97
CA ALA A 262 5.31 16.52 -7.33
C ALA A 262 4.06 15.76 -7.82
N HIS A 263 3.42 14.98 -6.95
CA HIS A 263 2.28 14.13 -7.30
C HIS A 263 0.92 14.80 -7.16
N LYS A 264 0.85 15.99 -6.54
CA LYS A 264 -0.42 16.66 -6.23
C LYS A 264 -1.33 16.89 -7.45
N ALA A 265 -0.76 17.28 -8.59
CA ALA A 265 -1.55 17.53 -9.81
C ALA A 265 -2.17 16.24 -10.35
N GLU A 266 -1.36 15.18 -10.44
CA GLU A 266 -1.78 13.85 -10.87
C GLU A 266 -2.83 13.27 -9.92
N ARG A 267 -2.57 13.32 -8.62
CA ARG A 267 -3.51 12.91 -7.56
C ARG A 267 -4.87 13.60 -7.69
N ASN A 268 -4.88 14.92 -7.82
CA ASN A 268 -6.12 15.69 -7.93
C ASN A 268 -6.91 15.30 -9.20
N LYS A 269 -6.21 15.09 -10.33
CA LYS A 269 -6.81 14.60 -11.57
C LYS A 269 -7.43 13.21 -11.37
N PHE A 270 -6.71 12.29 -10.73
CA PHE A 270 -7.19 10.92 -10.49
C PHE A 270 -8.44 10.89 -9.60
N ILE A 271 -8.40 11.58 -8.45
CA ILE A 271 -9.56 11.69 -7.54
C ILE A 271 -10.75 12.32 -8.26
N THR A 272 -10.55 13.43 -8.98
CA THR A 272 -11.64 14.12 -9.68
C THR A 272 -12.28 13.21 -10.73
N ARG A 273 -11.49 12.43 -11.48
CA ARG A 273 -12.02 11.47 -12.46
C ARG A 273 -12.80 10.35 -11.79
N LEU A 274 -12.34 9.83 -10.65
CA LEU A 274 -13.09 8.85 -9.87
C LEU A 274 -14.41 9.43 -9.33
N GLN A 275 -14.44 10.72 -8.96
CA GLN A 275 -15.67 11.38 -8.48
C GLN A 275 -16.69 11.52 -9.61
N ASN A 276 -16.23 11.86 -10.81
CA ASN A 276 -17.07 11.87 -12.01
C ASN A 276 -17.59 10.47 -12.33
N PHE A 277 -16.73 9.46 -12.31
CA PHE A 277 -17.13 8.06 -12.50
C PHE A 277 -18.18 7.62 -11.47
N ALA A 278 -17.96 7.93 -10.18
CA ALA A 278 -18.90 7.63 -9.12
C ALA A 278 -20.27 8.27 -9.38
N ASN A 279 -20.28 9.55 -9.77
CA ASN A 279 -21.51 10.27 -10.09
C ASN A 279 -22.21 9.71 -11.35
N ASP A 280 -21.47 9.38 -12.40
CA ASP A 280 -22.02 8.91 -13.67
C ASP A 280 -22.59 7.49 -13.56
N ARG A 281 -21.88 6.61 -12.84
CA ARG A 281 -22.23 5.18 -12.72
C ARG A 281 -23.01 4.85 -11.46
N LYS A 282 -23.14 5.80 -10.53
CA LYS A 282 -23.78 5.62 -9.21
C LYS A 282 -23.10 4.51 -8.40
N ILE A 283 -21.77 4.49 -8.47
CA ILE A 283 -20.90 3.52 -7.78
C ILE A 283 -20.10 4.25 -6.71
N ARG A 284 -20.14 3.74 -5.48
CA ARG A 284 -19.33 4.25 -4.37
C ARG A 284 -17.88 3.79 -4.55
N VAL A 285 -16.93 4.72 -4.52
CA VAL A 285 -15.49 4.43 -4.60
C VAL A 285 -14.88 4.37 -3.21
N THR A 286 -14.09 3.33 -2.95
CA THR A 286 -13.29 3.16 -1.72
C THR A 286 -11.87 2.79 -2.09
N PHE A 287 -10.89 3.55 -1.60
CA PHE A 287 -9.49 3.19 -1.70
C PHE A 287 -9.10 2.21 -0.61
N ILE A 288 -8.24 1.27 -0.96
CA ILE A 288 -7.56 0.37 -0.02
C ILE A 288 -6.06 0.43 -0.29
N SER A 289 -5.26 0.60 0.76
CA SER A 289 -3.80 0.76 0.64
C SER A 289 -3.05 0.28 1.88
N GLY A 290 -1.74 0.13 1.73
CA GLY A 290 -0.80 -0.34 2.74
C GLY A 290 0.32 0.68 3.04
N ASP A 291 1.57 0.20 3.01
CA ASP A 291 2.82 0.98 3.05
C ASP A 291 3.18 1.67 4.38
N VAL A 292 2.30 2.46 4.97
CA VAL A 292 2.63 3.36 6.10
C VAL A 292 2.70 2.72 7.50
N HIS A 293 2.71 1.38 7.57
CA HIS A 293 2.79 0.50 8.76
C HIS A 293 1.84 0.85 9.94
N CYS A 294 0.76 1.60 9.69
CA CYS A 294 -0.28 1.87 10.68
C CYS A 294 -1.68 1.68 10.10
N ALA A 295 -2.68 1.66 10.98
CA ALA A 295 -4.09 1.59 10.60
C ALA A 295 -4.74 2.97 10.61
N GLY A 296 -5.66 3.23 9.70
CA GLY A 296 -6.35 4.52 9.61
C GLY A 296 -7.43 4.56 8.54
N VAL A 297 -8.23 5.62 8.56
CA VAL A 297 -9.18 5.89 7.49
C VAL A 297 -9.06 7.34 7.06
N GLY A 298 -8.70 7.59 5.80
CA GLY A 298 -8.84 8.89 5.16
C GLY A 298 -10.22 9.05 4.54
N ARG A 299 -10.65 10.28 4.29
CA ARG A 299 -11.95 10.56 3.66
C ARG A 299 -11.90 11.80 2.77
N PHE A 300 -12.44 11.65 1.57
CA PHE A 300 -12.88 12.75 0.72
C PHE A 300 -14.39 12.91 0.85
N THR A 301 -14.92 14.14 0.81
CA THR A 301 -16.37 14.39 0.88
C THR A 301 -16.75 15.80 0.45
N ALA A 302 -17.93 15.98 -0.13
CA ALA A 302 -18.56 17.29 -0.32
C ALA A 302 -19.30 17.80 0.94
N LYS A 303 -19.39 16.95 1.98
CA LYS A 303 -20.22 17.12 3.18
C LYS A 303 -21.72 17.20 2.86
N ILE A 304 -22.18 16.42 1.88
CA ILE A 304 -23.61 16.32 1.55
C ILE A 304 -24.27 15.30 2.50
N THR A 305 -25.48 15.65 2.98
CA THR A 305 -26.29 14.81 3.87
C THR A 305 -27.62 14.47 3.18
N PRO A 306 -28.05 13.20 3.15
CA PRO A 306 -27.37 12.02 3.70
C PRO A 306 -26.17 11.58 2.82
N PRO A 307 -25.16 10.85 3.38
CA PRO A 307 -23.92 10.53 2.69
C PRO A 307 -24.12 9.68 1.41
N GLU A 308 -25.22 8.96 1.31
CA GLU A 308 -25.71 8.26 0.13
C GLU A 308 -25.87 9.18 -1.08
N LYS A 309 -26.04 10.50 -0.89
CA LYS A 309 -26.16 11.49 -1.97
C LYS A 309 -24.87 12.23 -2.28
N ASP A 310 -23.77 11.91 -1.60
CA ASP A 310 -22.47 12.54 -1.82
C ASP A 310 -21.61 11.71 -2.80
N PRO A 311 -21.53 12.05 -4.10
CA PRO A 311 -20.66 11.32 -5.03
C PRO A 311 -19.17 11.56 -4.78
N GLN A 312 -18.79 12.58 -4.00
CA GLN A 312 -17.40 12.84 -3.62
C GLN A 312 -16.98 12.09 -2.37
N LEU A 313 -17.93 11.47 -1.65
CA LEU A 313 -17.62 10.65 -0.50
C LEU A 313 -16.82 9.41 -0.94
N MET A 314 -15.54 9.39 -0.60
CA MET A 314 -14.64 8.26 -0.83
C MET A 314 -13.84 8.02 0.43
N TYR A 315 -13.82 6.79 0.90
CA TYR A 315 -12.98 6.39 2.02
C TYR A 315 -11.64 5.87 1.50
N GLN A 316 -10.56 6.13 2.24
CA GLN A 316 -9.27 5.49 2.10
C GLN A 316 -9.07 4.61 3.33
N VAL A 317 -9.20 3.30 3.19
CA VAL A 317 -8.91 2.37 4.27
C VAL A 317 -7.42 2.06 4.23
N ILE A 318 -6.72 2.33 5.32
CA ILE A 318 -5.29 2.09 5.46
C ILE A 318 -5.12 0.89 6.38
N SER A 319 -4.54 -0.16 5.85
CA SER A 319 -4.22 -1.36 6.60
C SER A 319 -2.83 -1.84 6.24
N SER A 320 -1.87 -1.58 7.13
CA SER A 320 -0.44 -1.83 6.95
C SER A 320 0.21 -2.13 8.31
N ALA A 321 1.09 -3.11 8.53
CA ALA A 321 1.19 -4.43 7.92
C ALA A 321 0.79 -5.50 8.95
N ILE A 322 0.39 -6.68 8.50
CA ILE A 322 0.00 -7.78 9.40
C ILE A 322 1.19 -8.32 10.22
N VAL A 323 2.42 -8.14 9.72
CA VAL A 323 3.67 -8.65 10.33
C VAL A 323 4.58 -7.53 10.84
N ASN A 324 4.73 -6.43 10.09
CA ASN A 324 5.73 -5.40 10.39
C ASN A 324 5.39 -4.61 11.64
N GLU A 325 6.42 -4.06 12.26
CA GLU A 325 6.23 -3.21 13.41
C GLU A 325 5.63 -1.87 13.01
N PRO A 326 4.72 -1.32 13.82
CA PRO A 326 4.18 -0.01 13.56
C PRO A 326 5.25 1.09 13.74
N PRO A 327 5.04 2.28 13.15
CA PRO A 327 5.94 3.41 13.33
C PRO A 327 6.09 3.79 14.82
N PRO A 328 7.21 4.40 15.21
CA PRO A 328 7.41 4.90 16.56
C PRO A 328 6.32 5.88 17.00
N GLU A 329 5.97 5.87 18.28
CA GLU A 329 4.89 6.69 18.84
C GLU A 329 5.04 8.20 18.53
N GLY A 330 6.27 8.71 18.54
CA GLY A 330 6.56 10.11 18.20
C GLY A 330 6.17 10.48 16.76
N VAL A 331 6.37 9.57 15.80
CA VAL A 331 5.98 9.77 14.39
C VAL A 331 4.46 9.83 14.28
N ILE A 332 3.76 8.91 14.95
CA ILE A 332 2.29 8.85 14.96
C ILE A 332 1.68 10.09 15.61
N LYS A 333 2.27 10.57 16.72
CA LYS A 333 1.88 11.84 17.34
C LYS A 333 2.05 13.01 16.38
N LEU A 334 3.19 13.10 15.70
CA LEU A 334 3.45 14.14 14.70
C LEU A 334 2.40 14.12 13.57
N LEU A 335 2.09 12.94 13.03
CA LEU A 335 1.08 12.76 11.99
C LEU A 335 -0.30 13.27 12.44
N HIS A 336 -0.72 12.97 13.68
CA HIS A 336 -1.97 13.50 14.23
C HIS A 336 -1.99 15.03 14.34
N PHE A 337 -0.87 15.64 14.75
CA PHE A 337 -0.76 17.10 14.86
C PHE A 337 -0.72 17.81 13.50
N GLN A 338 -0.19 17.15 12.46
CA GLN A 338 -0.14 17.70 11.11
C GLN A 338 -1.44 17.52 10.35
N ASP A 339 -2.32 16.60 10.79
CA ASP A 339 -3.60 16.40 10.13
C ASP A 339 -4.48 17.66 10.21
N LYS A 340 -4.81 18.19 9.04
CA LYS A 340 -5.67 19.35 8.85
C LYS A 340 -6.65 19.03 7.74
N VAL A 341 -7.86 19.55 7.86
CA VAL A 341 -8.84 19.47 6.77
C VAL A 341 -8.26 20.21 5.56
N HIS A 342 -8.05 19.47 4.48
CA HIS A 342 -7.62 20.01 3.21
C HIS A 342 -8.81 20.16 2.27
N ILE A 343 -8.69 21.09 1.33
CA ILE A 343 -9.67 21.27 0.27
C ILE A 343 -8.95 20.94 -1.03
N LEU A 344 -9.47 19.98 -1.78
CA LEU A 344 -8.92 19.58 -3.06
C LEU A 344 -9.04 20.75 -4.04
N GLU A 345 -8.01 20.98 -4.85
CA GLU A 345 -8.07 21.99 -5.89
C GLU A 345 -8.96 21.49 -7.03
N GLY A 346 -9.98 22.25 -7.39
CA GLY A 346 -10.92 21.84 -8.43
C GLY A 346 -12.13 22.77 -8.51
N ARG A 347 -13.01 22.47 -9.47
CA ARG A 347 -14.26 23.23 -9.66
C ARG A 347 -15.29 22.96 -8.56
N VAL A 348 -15.26 21.76 -7.99
CA VAL A 348 -16.17 21.34 -6.92
C VAL A 348 -15.40 21.22 -5.61
N LYS A 349 -16.01 21.70 -4.53
CA LYS A 349 -15.37 21.74 -3.21
C LYS A 349 -15.39 20.35 -2.57
N THR A 350 -14.27 19.64 -2.65
CA THR A 350 -14.03 18.39 -1.92
C THR A 350 -13.17 18.66 -0.69
N TYR A 351 -13.63 18.23 0.48
CA TYR A 351 -12.85 18.22 1.71
C TYR A 351 -12.14 16.88 1.86
N GLU A 352 -10.90 16.91 2.31
CA GLU A 352 -10.05 15.78 2.64
C GLU A 352 -9.70 15.84 4.14
N ASP A 353 -9.99 14.79 4.89
CA ASP A 353 -9.62 14.65 6.31
C ASP A 353 -9.27 13.20 6.68
N MET A 354 -8.59 13.02 7.82
CA MET A 354 -8.54 11.72 8.47
C MET A 354 -9.80 11.50 9.31
N TYR A 355 -10.47 10.38 9.07
CA TYR A 355 -11.67 9.98 9.77
C TYR A 355 -11.32 9.49 11.19
N PRO A 356 -11.96 10.03 12.25
CA PRO A 356 -11.68 9.68 13.64
C PRO A 356 -12.30 8.32 14.00
N LEU A 357 -11.68 7.24 13.54
CA LEU A 357 -12.18 5.87 13.71
C LEU A 357 -11.95 5.33 15.13
N PHE A 358 -10.81 5.66 15.76
CA PHE A 358 -10.32 5.01 16.97
C PHE A 358 -10.69 5.78 18.23
N THR A 359 -11.96 5.75 18.62
CA THR A 359 -12.43 6.43 19.84
C THR A 359 -11.91 5.80 21.13
N GLN A 360 -11.45 4.55 21.07
CA GLN A 360 -10.87 3.79 22.18
C GLN A 360 -9.68 2.95 21.70
N ASP A 361 -8.70 2.70 22.57
CA ASP A 361 -7.63 1.74 22.32
C ASP A 361 -8.17 0.30 22.42
N VAL A 362 -7.32 -0.68 22.13
CA VAL A 362 -7.62 -2.11 22.10
C VAL A 362 -8.09 -2.65 23.46
N ASP A 363 -7.69 -2.01 24.57
CA ASP A 363 -8.10 -2.33 25.93
C ASP A 363 -9.39 -1.62 26.38
N GLY A 364 -9.97 -0.77 25.51
CA GLY A 364 -11.17 0.00 25.81
C GLY A 364 -10.92 1.36 26.46
N SER A 365 -9.67 1.70 26.77
CA SER A 365 -9.33 3.04 27.27
C SER A 365 -9.60 4.12 26.21
N PRO A 366 -10.04 5.33 26.58
CA PRO A 366 -10.24 6.42 25.62
C PRO A 366 -8.92 6.86 24.96
N LEU A 367 -8.94 7.09 23.65
CA LEU A 367 -7.81 7.67 22.92
C LEU A 367 -8.00 9.17 22.71
N GLN A 368 -6.94 9.94 22.94
CA GLN A 368 -6.90 11.36 22.54
C GLN A 368 -6.57 11.55 21.06
N MET A 369 -5.90 10.56 20.46
CA MET A 369 -5.46 10.54 19.07
C MET A 369 -6.22 9.42 18.36
N ASP A 370 -7.29 9.79 17.65
CA ASP A 370 -8.34 8.88 17.19
C ASP A 370 -8.31 8.59 15.68
N LYS A 371 -7.28 9.05 14.97
CA LYS A 371 -7.19 9.00 13.49
C LYS A 371 -6.31 7.88 12.97
N LEU A 372 -5.20 7.61 13.64
CA LEU A 372 -4.24 6.56 13.28
C LEU A 372 -3.95 5.64 14.47
N MET A 373 -3.84 4.35 14.19
CA MET A 373 -3.53 3.31 15.19
C MET A 373 -2.19 2.67 14.86
N ALA A 374 -1.22 2.86 15.76
CA ALA A 374 0.15 2.36 15.65
C ALA A 374 0.26 0.89 16.12
N ARG A 375 -0.45 -0.02 15.46
CA ARG A 375 -0.47 -1.45 15.77
C ARG A 375 -0.48 -2.27 14.49
N ARG A 376 0.04 -3.49 14.57
CA ARG A 376 -0.16 -4.50 13.52
C ARG A 376 -1.65 -4.69 13.30
N ASN A 377 -2.04 -4.82 12.04
CA ASN A 377 -3.45 -4.91 11.70
C ASN A 377 -3.65 -5.61 10.34
N TYR A 378 -4.89 -6.00 10.11
CA TYR A 378 -5.43 -6.33 8.79
C TYR A 378 -6.87 -5.83 8.73
N SER A 379 -7.49 -5.85 7.56
CA SER A 379 -8.89 -5.47 7.41
C SER A 379 -9.68 -6.53 6.64
N HIS A 380 -11.00 -6.55 6.86
CA HIS A 380 -11.92 -7.33 6.04
C HIS A 380 -13.11 -6.46 5.63
N GLY A 381 -13.66 -6.76 4.45
CA GLY A 381 -14.83 -6.09 3.90
C GLY A 381 -15.97 -7.07 3.68
N GLN A 382 -17.18 -6.68 4.06
CA GLN A 382 -18.40 -7.46 3.84
C GLN A 382 -19.49 -6.62 3.20
N PHE A 383 -19.97 -7.06 2.04
CA PHE A 383 -21.10 -6.43 1.38
C PHE A 383 -22.40 -6.76 2.12
N ASN A 384 -23.20 -5.75 2.45
CA ASN A 384 -24.50 -5.92 3.09
C ASN A 384 -25.61 -5.90 2.02
N PRO A 385 -26.31 -7.01 1.76
CA PRO A 385 -27.34 -7.06 0.71
C PRO A 385 -28.58 -6.22 1.03
N HIS A 386 -28.87 -5.96 2.31
CA HIS A 386 -30.05 -5.21 2.75
C HIS A 386 -29.89 -3.70 2.52
N THR A 387 -28.74 -3.15 2.90
CA THR A 387 -28.43 -1.71 2.73
C THR A 387 -27.78 -1.44 1.38
N GLY A 388 -27.14 -2.45 0.77
CA GLY A 388 -26.26 -2.29 -0.36
C GLY A 388 -24.94 -1.60 -0.04
N GLY A 389 -24.65 -1.32 1.23
CA GLY A 389 -23.38 -0.77 1.71
C GLY A 389 -22.29 -1.83 1.85
N LEU A 390 -21.08 -1.38 2.14
CA LEU A 390 -19.93 -2.20 2.43
C LEU A 390 -19.49 -1.92 3.87
N GLU A 391 -19.51 -2.94 4.73
CA GLU A 391 -18.94 -2.86 6.07
C GLU A 391 -17.45 -3.20 5.98
N ILE A 392 -16.59 -2.33 6.48
CA ILE A 392 -15.15 -2.58 6.53
C ILE A 392 -14.70 -2.49 7.98
N THR A 393 -14.06 -3.54 8.48
CA THR A 393 -13.48 -3.56 9.83
C THR A 393 -11.97 -3.68 9.76
N ILE A 394 -11.26 -2.79 10.46
CA ILE A 394 -9.83 -2.91 10.71
C ILE A 394 -9.65 -3.62 12.05
N PHE A 395 -8.91 -4.71 12.04
CA PHE A 395 -8.57 -5.52 13.21
C PHE A 395 -7.18 -5.16 13.70
N ALA A 396 -7.09 -4.46 14.82
CA ALA A 396 -5.82 -4.05 15.43
C ALA A 396 -5.37 -5.04 16.52
N GLU A 397 -4.09 -5.36 16.55
CA GLU A 397 -3.49 -6.29 17.52
C GLU A 397 -3.66 -5.82 18.97
N ASN A 398 -4.24 -6.67 19.83
CA ASN A 398 -4.42 -6.36 21.25
C ASN A 398 -3.07 -6.24 22.00
N VAL A 399 -2.17 -7.21 21.82
CA VAL A 399 -0.88 -7.30 22.53
C VAL A 399 0.27 -7.30 21.54
N ARG A 400 1.06 -6.24 21.53
CA ARG A 400 2.21 -6.10 20.62
C ARG A 400 3.19 -7.26 20.78
N GLY A 401 3.33 -8.08 19.74
CA GLY A 401 4.38 -9.10 19.66
C GLY A 401 4.27 -10.22 20.70
N GLY A 402 3.06 -10.56 21.13
CA GLY A 402 2.83 -11.66 22.07
C GLY A 402 3.46 -12.98 21.58
N PRO A 403 4.12 -13.79 22.44
CA PRO A 403 4.81 -15.01 22.03
C PRO A 403 3.90 -16.01 21.30
N GLU A 404 4.39 -16.79 20.34
CA GLU A 404 3.57 -17.71 19.52
C GLU A 404 2.76 -18.77 20.31
N HIS A 405 3.02 -18.98 21.60
CA HIS A 405 2.55 -20.15 22.38
C HIS A 405 1.81 -19.84 23.70
N THR A 406 1.24 -18.66 23.91
CA THR A 406 0.41 -18.42 25.12
C THR A 406 -1.08 -18.49 24.77
N PRO A 407 -1.85 -19.39 25.38
CA PRO A 407 -3.31 -19.46 25.21
C PRO A 407 -4.00 -18.29 25.90
N GLY A 408 -5.07 -17.73 25.31
CA GLY A 408 -5.98 -16.79 25.98
C GLY A 408 -6.71 -15.81 25.05
N GLY A 409 -7.93 -15.41 25.43
CA GLY A 409 -8.80 -14.48 24.68
C GLY A 409 -8.27 -13.04 24.54
N ASP A 410 -7.19 -12.70 25.25
CA ASP A 410 -6.53 -11.38 25.21
C ASP A 410 -5.55 -11.21 24.03
N ARG A 411 -5.48 -12.19 23.11
CA ARG A 411 -4.53 -12.23 21.97
C ARG A 411 -5.18 -12.15 20.59
N GLY A 412 -6.46 -11.85 20.55
CA GLY A 412 -7.13 -11.52 19.30
C GLY A 412 -6.81 -10.10 18.85
N THR A 413 -7.71 -9.61 18.03
CA THR A 413 -7.70 -8.23 17.54
C THR A 413 -8.96 -7.50 18.01
N LYS A 414 -8.86 -6.19 18.27
CA LYS A 414 -10.04 -5.34 18.38
C LYS A 414 -10.46 -4.85 17.00
N GLY A 415 -11.72 -5.04 16.65
CA GLY A 415 -12.31 -4.56 15.41
C GLY A 415 -12.77 -3.11 15.52
N TYR A 416 -12.46 -2.32 14.48
CA TYR A 416 -12.93 -0.94 14.29
C TYR A 416 -13.59 -0.83 12.93
N SER A 417 -14.90 -0.58 12.89
CA SER A 417 -15.69 -0.66 11.67
C SER A 417 -16.09 0.71 11.13
N ILE A 418 -16.09 0.83 9.81
CA ILE A 418 -16.77 1.89 9.07
C ILE A 418 -17.87 1.31 8.20
N HIS A 419 -18.98 2.04 8.11
CA HIS A 419 -20.02 1.76 7.13
C HIS A 419 -19.79 2.62 5.89
N VAL A 420 -19.55 1.98 4.75
CA VAL A 420 -19.44 2.66 3.46
C VAL A 420 -20.79 2.56 2.74
N PRO A 421 -21.57 3.66 2.69
CA PRO A 421 -22.93 3.61 2.16
C PRO A 421 -22.91 3.46 0.63
N ARG A 422 -23.93 2.77 0.12
CA ARG A 422 -24.23 2.77 -1.31
C ARG A 422 -24.45 4.22 -1.78
N LEU A 423 -23.93 4.56 -2.97
CA LEU A 423 -24.29 5.82 -3.61
C LEU A 423 -25.71 5.70 -4.22
N GLU A 424 -26.61 6.60 -3.84
CA GLU A 424 -27.97 6.67 -4.37
C GLU A 424 -27.94 7.00 -5.88
N SER A 425 -28.90 6.41 -6.59
CA SER A 425 -29.10 6.61 -8.04
C SER A 425 -29.57 8.01 -8.37
#